data_AF-A0A2R7JQS5-F1
#
_entry.id   AF-A0A2R7JQS5-F1
#
_cell.length_a   1.000
_cell.length_b   1.000
_cell.length_c   1.000
_cell.angle_alpha   90.00
_cell.angle_beta   90.00
_cell.angle_gamma   90.00
#
_symmetry.space_group_name_H-M   'P 1'
#
loop_
_entity.id
_entity.type
_entity.pdbx_description
1 polymer ?
#
loop_
_entity_poly.entity_id
_entity_poly.type
_entity_poly.pdbx_seq_one_letter_code
_entity_poly.pdbx_strand_id
1 'polypeptide(L)'
;MDTQNTNPEFNPSLFKITLGTHRGKKVIWLKFNYDKLLIEILRQHTKAHWSQLEKSWYVVDNLHNRNLCGIQPDIVGKDVLCKISASNLPEFQKYQNILTLKSLSPNTIRTYSIEFAQLLYLLKDFPVQELSPERLQSY
;
A
#
# COMPACT_ATOMS: atom_id res chain seq x y z
N MET A 1 -4.78 12.83 -41.65
CA MET A 1 -4.27 13.71 -40.58
C MET A 1 -4.70 13.07 -39.27
N ASP A 2 -3.90 12.14 -38.78
CA ASP A 2 -4.16 11.44 -37.53
C ASP A 2 -3.66 12.32 -36.38
N THR A 3 -4.58 12.95 -35.68
CA THR A 3 -4.30 13.64 -34.43
C THR A 3 -3.93 12.59 -33.39
N GLN A 4 -2.63 12.48 -33.11
CA GLN A 4 -2.13 11.74 -31.95
C GLN A 4 -2.76 12.33 -30.69
N ASN A 5 -3.76 11.63 -30.17
CA ASN A 5 -4.31 11.86 -28.85
C ASN A 5 -3.25 11.39 -27.83
N THR A 6 -2.22 12.21 -27.67
CA THR A 6 -1.20 12.04 -26.62
C THR A 6 -1.85 12.46 -25.32
N ASN A 7 -2.69 11.58 -24.77
CA ASN A 7 -3.18 11.75 -23.42
C ASN A 7 -1.94 11.67 -22.53
N PRO A 8 -1.53 12.76 -21.86
CA PRO A 8 -0.26 12.78 -21.16
C PRO A 8 -0.33 11.79 -19.99
N GLU A 9 0.45 10.71 -20.09
CA GLU A 9 0.52 9.68 -19.06
C GLU A 9 1.20 10.25 -17.81
N PHE A 10 0.66 9.88 -16.64
CA PHE A 10 1.25 10.25 -15.36
C PHE A 10 2.56 9.48 -15.16
N ASN A 11 3.69 10.20 -15.12
CA ASN A 11 5.01 9.63 -14.86
C ASN A 11 5.43 9.86 -13.39
N PRO A 12 5.33 8.84 -12.50
CA PRO A 12 5.67 8.99 -11.08
C PRO A 12 7.12 9.39 -10.84
N SER A 13 8.05 9.02 -11.74
CA SER A 13 9.49 9.30 -11.62
C SER A 13 9.84 10.80 -11.66
N LEU A 14 8.93 11.64 -12.18
CA LEU A 14 9.12 13.10 -12.20
C LEU A 14 8.77 13.76 -10.85
N PHE A 15 8.17 12.99 -9.94
CA PHE A 15 7.71 13.46 -8.65
C PHE A 15 8.53 12.84 -7.52
N LYS A 16 8.95 13.66 -6.55
CA LYS A 16 9.41 13.16 -5.26
C LYS A 16 8.19 12.79 -4.43
N ILE A 17 7.90 11.50 -4.41
CA ILE A 17 6.75 10.92 -3.72
C ILE A 17 7.12 10.62 -2.27
N THR A 18 6.30 11.05 -1.31
CA THR A 18 6.52 10.77 0.12
C THR A 18 5.20 10.55 0.84
N LEU A 19 5.13 9.53 1.71
CA LEU A 19 3.95 9.28 2.53
C LEU A 19 3.91 10.23 3.72
N GLY A 20 2.73 10.74 4.06
CA GLY A 20 2.56 11.61 5.20
C GLY A 20 1.13 11.68 5.71
N THR A 21 0.89 12.60 6.64
CA THR A 21 -0.44 12.86 7.20
C THR A 21 -0.75 14.34 7.05
N HIS A 22 -1.95 14.66 6.55
CA HIS A 22 -2.43 16.03 6.45
C HIS A 22 -3.84 16.11 7.03
N ARG A 23 -4.04 16.98 8.04
CA ARG A 23 -5.30 17.15 8.76
C ARG A 23 -5.88 15.82 9.30
N GLY A 24 -5.01 14.97 9.85
CA GLY A 24 -5.39 13.66 10.40
C GLY A 24 -5.68 12.56 9.36
N LYS A 25 -5.55 12.83 8.05
CA LYS A 25 -5.73 11.85 6.97
C LYS A 25 -4.39 11.47 6.37
N LYS A 26 -4.21 10.19 6.04
CA LYS A 26 -3.05 9.73 5.27
C LYS A 26 -3.10 10.34 3.88
N VAL A 27 -1.97 10.89 3.43
CA VAL A 27 -1.81 11.51 2.12
C VAL A 27 -0.49 11.11 1.50
N ILE A 28 -0.43 11.17 0.18
CA ILE A 28 0.78 11.00 -0.61
C ILE A 28 1.19 12.40 -1.09
N TRP A 29 2.37 12.84 -0.67
CA TRP A 29 2.98 14.10 -1.09
C TRP A 29 3.70 13.91 -2.42
N LEU A 30 3.49 14.85 -3.33
CA LEU A 30 4.19 14.94 -4.62
C LEU A 30 4.93 16.27 -4.68
N LYS A 31 6.26 16.23 -4.54
CA LYS A 31 7.13 17.41 -4.66
C LYS A 31 7.85 17.39 -6.01
N PHE A 32 7.75 18.48 -6.76
CA PHE A 32 8.36 18.63 -8.07
C PHE A 32 8.59 20.13 -8.35
N ASN A 33 9.48 20.44 -9.30
CA ASN A 33 9.66 21.83 -9.74
C ASN A 33 8.39 22.32 -10.43
N TYR A 34 8.09 23.62 -10.31
CA TYR A 34 6.87 24.17 -10.89
C TYR A 34 6.83 23.94 -12.40
N ASP A 35 5.91 23.07 -12.83
CA ASP A 35 5.62 22.78 -14.22
C ASP A 35 4.11 22.71 -14.39
N LYS A 36 3.59 23.59 -15.26
CA LYS A 36 2.16 23.71 -15.51
C LYS A 36 1.58 22.45 -16.13
N LEU A 37 2.33 21.76 -17.00
CA LEU A 37 1.90 20.51 -17.63
C LEU A 37 1.74 19.40 -16.59
N LEU A 38 2.72 19.24 -15.70
CA LEU A 38 2.66 18.24 -14.62
C LEU A 38 1.49 18.47 -13.67
N ILE A 39 1.16 19.74 -13.36
CA ILE A 39 0.00 20.08 -12.53
C ILE A 39 -1.31 19.71 -13.24
N GLU A 40 -1.41 19.98 -14.55
CA GLU A 40 -2.60 19.67 -15.33
C GLU A 40 -2.82 18.16 -15.43
N ILE A 41 -1.76 17.39 -15.75
CA ILE A 41 -1.76 15.93 -15.76
C ILE A 41 -2.18 15.38 -14.39
N LEU A 42 -1.58 15.89 -13.31
CA LEU A 42 -1.89 15.45 -11.95
C LEU A 42 -3.37 15.68 -11.60
N ARG A 43 -3.94 16.83 -11.99
CA ARG A 43 -5.35 17.17 -11.74
C ARG A 43 -6.33 16.41 -12.64
N GLN A 44 -5.91 15.99 -13.83
CA GLN A 44 -6.72 15.15 -14.72
C GLN A 44 -6.82 13.71 -14.20
N HIS A 45 -5.71 13.13 -13.75
CA HIS A 45 -5.67 11.74 -13.29
C HIS A 45 -6.03 11.58 -11.81
N THR A 46 -5.85 12.61 -10.98
CA THR A 46 -6.11 12.52 -9.53
C THR A 46 -6.79 13.76 -8.96
N LYS A 47 -7.50 13.58 -7.84
CA LYS A 47 -8.00 14.70 -7.01
C LYS A 47 -6.87 15.26 -6.14
N ALA A 48 -5.91 15.94 -6.78
CA ALA A 48 -4.79 16.57 -6.12
C ALA A 48 -5.11 17.95 -5.55
N HIS A 49 -4.53 18.26 -4.40
CA HIS A 49 -4.69 19.51 -3.68
C HIS A 49 -3.33 20.12 -3.35
N TRP A 50 -3.25 21.44 -3.36
CA TRP A 50 -2.05 22.16 -2.93
C TRP A 50 -2.09 22.41 -1.41
N SER A 51 -1.02 22.07 -0.70
CA SER A 51 -0.83 22.47 0.70
C SER A 51 0.05 23.72 0.78
N GLN A 52 -0.49 24.79 1.38
CA GLN A 52 0.27 26.02 1.62
C GLN A 52 1.36 25.85 2.69
N LEU A 53 1.14 24.98 3.69
CA LEU A 53 2.09 24.74 4.77
C LEU A 53 3.33 23.98 4.28
N GLU A 54 3.11 22.90 3.53
CA GLU A 54 4.18 22.04 2.99
C GLU A 54 4.71 22.52 1.64
N LYS A 55 4.08 23.54 1.05
CA LYS A 55 4.34 24.07 -0.30
C LYS A 55 4.47 22.94 -1.33
N SER A 56 3.55 21.98 -1.26
CA SER A 56 3.61 20.73 -2.02
C SER A 56 2.21 20.28 -2.42
N TRP A 57 2.12 19.57 -3.54
CA TRP A 57 0.89 18.91 -3.96
C TRP A 57 0.71 17.62 -3.15
N TYR A 58 -0.54 17.28 -2.84
CA TYR A 58 -0.87 16.03 -2.18
C TYR A 58 -2.14 15.41 -2.75
N VAL A 59 -2.20 14.08 -2.68
CA VAL A 59 -3.39 13.29 -2.98
C VAL A 59 -3.76 12.45 -1.75
N VAL A 60 -5.04 12.09 -1.62
CA VAL A 60 -5.48 11.20 -0.54
C VAL A 60 -4.83 9.83 -0.71
N ASP A 61 -4.35 9.24 0.39
CA ASP A 61 -3.77 7.89 0.36
C ASP A 61 -4.88 6.84 0.17
N ASN A 62 -5.10 6.44 -1.09
CA ASN A 62 -6.06 5.40 -1.47
C ASN A 62 -5.41 4.44 -2.49
N LEU A 63 -6.06 3.30 -2.75
CA LEU A 63 -5.51 2.27 -3.64
C LEU A 63 -5.18 2.80 -5.04
N HIS A 64 -6.06 3.62 -5.62
CA HIS A 64 -5.87 4.21 -6.94
C HIS A 64 -4.62 5.10 -7.01
N ASN A 65 -4.48 6.04 -6.06
CA ASN A 65 -3.36 6.97 -6.00
C ASN A 65 -2.05 6.27 -5.62
N ARG A 66 -2.10 5.23 -4.77
CA ARG A 66 -0.93 4.38 -4.47
C ARG A 66 -0.43 3.67 -5.71
N ASN A 67 -1.33 3.01 -6.45
CA ASN A 67 -0.97 2.32 -7.70
C ASN A 67 -0.38 3.29 -8.73
N LEU A 68 -1.00 4.47 -8.89
CA LEU A 68 -0.51 5.52 -9.79
C LEU A 68 0.89 6.02 -9.38
N CYS A 69 1.15 6.13 -8.08
CA CYS A 69 2.45 6.52 -7.53
C CYS A 69 3.46 5.37 -7.42
N GLY A 70 3.12 4.14 -7.85
CA GLY A 70 3.98 2.96 -7.69
C GLY A 70 4.21 2.54 -6.24
N ILE A 71 3.34 2.98 -5.31
CA ILE A 71 3.41 2.62 -3.90
C ILE A 71 2.67 1.31 -3.71
N GLN A 72 3.32 0.32 -3.12
CA GLN A 72 2.69 -0.95 -2.79
C GLN A 72 1.51 -0.72 -1.81
N PRO A 73 0.30 -1.21 -2.13
CA PRO A 73 -0.82 -1.11 -1.21
C PRO A 73 -0.57 -1.95 0.04
N ASP A 74 -1.14 -1.51 1.17
CA ASP A 74 -1.16 -2.32 2.38
C ASP A 74 -2.02 -3.57 2.09
N ILE A 75 -1.40 -4.75 2.07
CA ILE A 75 -2.08 -6.03 1.77
C ILE A 75 -3.23 -6.28 2.77
N VAL A 76 -2.98 -5.97 4.05
CA VAL A 76 -3.94 -6.04 5.15
C VAL A 76 -4.05 -4.71 5.89
N GLY A 77 -5.19 -4.47 6.53
CA GLY A 77 -5.41 -3.25 7.32
C GLY A 77 -4.56 -3.22 8.60
N LYS A 78 -4.32 -2.02 9.13
CA LYS A 78 -3.60 -1.81 10.40
C LYS A 78 -4.20 -2.61 11.56
N ASP A 79 -5.52 -2.77 11.59
CA ASP A 79 -6.22 -3.52 12.63
C ASP A 79 -5.80 -4.99 12.70
N VAL A 80 -5.43 -5.59 11.57
CA VAL A 80 -4.94 -6.97 11.51
C VAL A 80 -3.54 -7.04 12.13
N LEU A 81 -2.67 -6.10 11.75
CA LEU A 81 -1.29 -6.06 12.26
C LEU A 81 -1.23 -5.81 13.76
N CYS A 82 -2.13 -4.97 14.32
CA CYS A 82 -2.18 -4.68 15.75
C CYS A 82 -2.57 -5.90 16.61
N LYS A 83 -3.13 -6.95 16.00
CA LYS A 83 -3.56 -8.17 16.70
C LYS A 83 -2.54 -9.30 16.65
N ILE A 84 -1.51 -9.18 15.80
CA ILE A 84 -0.45 -10.17 15.67
C ILE A 84 0.64 -9.86 16.70
N SER A 85 1.09 -10.87 17.43
CA SER A 85 2.18 -10.74 18.40
C SER A 85 3.49 -10.40 17.70
N ALA A 86 4.40 -9.75 18.44
CA ALA A 86 5.71 -9.37 17.91
C ALA A 86 6.53 -10.58 17.42
N SER A 87 6.35 -11.76 18.04
CA SER A 87 7.04 -13.00 17.64
C SER A 87 6.58 -13.52 16.27
N ASN A 88 5.34 -13.26 15.88
CA ASN A 88 4.75 -13.78 14.65
C ASN A 88 4.71 -12.77 13.48
N LEU A 89 4.99 -11.50 13.73
CA LEU A 89 5.09 -10.47 12.68
C LEU A 89 6.12 -10.78 11.57
N PRO A 90 7.33 -11.31 11.87
CA PRO A 90 8.31 -11.64 10.83
C PRO A 90 7.79 -12.72 9.87
N GLU A 91 7.12 -13.74 10.41
CA GLU A 91 6.55 -14.83 9.60
C GLU A 91 5.36 -14.36 8.76
N PHE A 92 4.56 -13.44 9.29
CA PHE A 92 3.50 -12.79 8.55
C PHE A 92 4.02 -12.04 7.31
N GLN A 93 5.07 -11.24 7.48
CA GLN A 93 5.71 -10.52 6.36
C GLN A 93 6.34 -11.48 5.35
N LYS A 94 7.04 -12.51 5.83
CA LYS A 94 7.63 -13.55 4.98
C LYS A 94 6.57 -14.24 4.12
N TYR A 95 5.41 -14.55 4.69
CA TYR A 95 4.30 -15.16 3.96
C TYR A 95 3.76 -14.23 2.86
N GLN A 96 3.54 -12.95 3.16
CA GLN A 96 3.12 -11.97 2.15
C GLN A 96 4.12 -11.85 0.99
N ASN A 97 5.42 -11.86 1.30
CA ASN A 97 6.48 -11.84 0.29
C ASN A 97 6.40 -13.09 -0.61
N ILE A 98 6.19 -14.28 -0.03
CA ILE A 98 6.03 -15.52 -0.80
C ILE A 98 4.83 -15.45 -1.74
N LEU A 99 3.67 -14.96 -1.26
CA LEU A 99 2.47 -14.82 -2.09
C LEU A 99 2.69 -13.85 -3.26
N THR A 100 3.43 -12.76 -3.00
CA THR A 100 3.81 -11.76 -4.01
C THR A 100 4.78 -12.36 -5.04
N LEU A 101 5.80 -13.11 -4.60
CA LEU A 101 6.75 -13.81 -5.46
C LEU A 101 6.09 -14.90 -6.31
N LYS A 102 4.99 -15.48 -5.83
CA LYS A 102 4.14 -16.41 -6.60
C LYS A 102 3.24 -15.71 -7.62
N SER A 103 3.35 -14.38 -7.76
CA SER A 103 2.54 -13.57 -8.67
C SER A 103 1.03 -13.78 -8.50
N LEU A 104 0.59 -14.04 -7.26
CA LEU A 104 -0.84 -14.19 -6.97
C LEU A 104 -1.57 -12.85 -7.12
N SER A 105 -2.85 -12.91 -7.46
CA SER A 105 -3.65 -11.68 -7.61
C SER A 105 -3.71 -10.91 -6.27
N PRO A 106 -3.81 -9.57 -6.27
CA PRO A 106 -3.94 -8.78 -5.05
C PRO A 106 -5.08 -9.25 -4.13
N ASN A 107 -6.19 -9.70 -4.72
CA ASN A 107 -7.33 -10.27 -3.98
C ASN A 107 -6.95 -11.59 -3.30
N THR A 108 -6.26 -12.47 -4.02
CA THR A 108 -5.78 -13.74 -3.48
C THR A 108 -4.76 -13.49 -2.36
N ILE A 109 -3.79 -12.60 -2.58
CA ILE A 109 -2.79 -12.25 -1.56
C ILE A 109 -3.49 -11.74 -0.30
N ARG A 110 -4.49 -10.86 -0.45
CA ARG A 110 -5.27 -10.34 0.66
C ARG A 110 -6.01 -11.44 1.42
N THR A 111 -6.76 -12.30 0.73
CA THR A 111 -7.50 -13.39 1.38
C THR A 111 -6.56 -14.30 2.16
N TYR A 112 -5.50 -14.79 1.52
CA TYR A 112 -4.54 -15.70 2.16
C TYR A 112 -3.83 -15.03 3.34
N SER A 113 -3.50 -13.74 3.23
CA SER A 113 -2.93 -12.99 4.35
C SER A 113 -3.91 -12.83 5.51
N ILE A 114 -5.21 -12.65 5.24
CA ILE A 114 -6.21 -12.58 6.32
C ILE A 114 -6.34 -13.92 7.02
N GLU A 115 -6.44 -15.03 6.29
CA GLU A 115 -6.53 -16.38 6.87
C GLU A 115 -5.29 -16.69 7.72
N PHE A 116 -4.09 -16.38 7.22
CA PHE A 116 -2.87 -16.59 7.99
C PHE A 116 -2.82 -15.70 9.23
N ALA A 117 -3.26 -14.44 9.15
CA ALA A 117 -3.34 -13.57 10.32
C ALA A 117 -4.31 -14.09 11.39
N GLN A 118 -5.42 -14.73 11.00
CA GLN A 118 -6.35 -15.35 11.96
C GLN A 118 -5.67 -16.49 12.72
N LEU A 119 -4.89 -17.33 12.03
CA LEU A 119 -4.07 -18.34 12.70
C LEU A 119 -3.09 -17.70 13.69
N LEU A 120 -2.33 -16.69 13.26
CA LEU A 120 -1.37 -16.01 14.14
C LEU A 120 -2.03 -15.36 15.37
N TYR A 121 -3.25 -14.85 15.21
CA TYR A 121 -4.05 -14.32 16.32
C TYR A 121 -4.41 -15.40 17.35
N LEU A 122 -4.77 -16.60 16.91
CA LEU A 122 -5.08 -17.72 17.79
C LEU A 122 -3.85 -18.19 18.57
N LEU A 123 -2.67 -18.14 17.95
CA LEU A 123 -1.40 -18.54 18.56
C LEU A 123 -0.87 -17.53 19.58
N LYS A 124 -1.32 -16.27 19.52
CA LYS A 124 -0.82 -15.18 20.36
C LYS A 124 0.71 -15.13 20.30
N ASP A 125 1.39 -15.24 21.43
CA ASP A 125 2.85 -15.15 21.51
C ASP A 125 3.58 -16.44 21.10
N PHE A 126 2.85 -17.55 20.91
CA PHE A 126 3.45 -18.81 20.48
C PHE A 126 3.98 -18.69 19.04
N PRO A 127 5.28 -18.95 18.79
CA PRO A 127 5.86 -18.85 17.46
C PRO A 127 5.23 -19.85 16.49
N VAL A 128 4.74 -19.36 15.35
CA VAL A 128 4.12 -20.22 14.32
C VAL A 128 5.09 -21.26 13.73
N GLN A 129 6.40 -21.02 13.81
CA GLN A 129 7.41 -22.00 13.36
C GLN A 129 7.53 -23.22 14.27
N GLU A 130 7.09 -23.11 15.52
CA GLU A 130 7.14 -24.18 16.52
C GLU A 130 5.83 -24.99 16.57
N LEU A 131 4.91 -24.76 15.63
CA LEU A 131 3.65 -25.47 15.59
C LEU A 131 3.87 -26.97 15.33
N SER A 132 3.41 -27.79 16.26
CA SER A 132 3.32 -29.23 16.04
C SER A 132 2.02 -29.58 15.30
N PRO A 133 2.00 -30.69 14.54
CA PRO A 133 0.78 -31.16 13.87
C PRO A 133 -0.39 -31.36 14.82
N GLU A 134 -0.13 -31.82 16.05
CA GLU A 134 -1.14 -32.04 17.08
C GLU A 134 -1.79 -30.73 17.53
N ARG A 135 -0.99 -29.66 17.67
CA ARG A 135 -1.54 -28.33 17.99
C ARG A 135 -2.30 -27.75 16.81
N LEU A 136 -1.89 -28.01 15.57
CA LEU A 136 -2.62 -27.54 14.39
C LEU A 136 -4.05 -28.11 14.35
N GLN A 137 -4.25 -29.36 14.75
CA GLN A 137 -5.57 -30.00 14.80
C GLN A 137 -6.51 -29.41 15.86
N SER A 138 -6.00 -28.62 16.81
CA SER A 138 -6.81 -28.03 17.88
C SER A 138 -7.49 -26.70 17.52
N TYR A 139 -7.19 -26.16 16.33
CA TYR A 139 -7.70 -24.88 15.82
C TYR A 139 -8.61 -25.08 14.60
#